data_AF-A0A9C8L8J4-F1
#
_entry.id   AF-A0A9C8L8J4-F1
#
_cell.length_a   1.000
_cell.length_b   1.000
_cell.length_c   1.000
_cell.angle_alpha   90.00
_cell.angle_beta   90.00
_cell.angle_gamma   90.00
#
_symmetry.space_group_name_H-M   'P 1'
#
loop_
_entity.id
_entity.type
_entity.pdbx_description
1 polymer ?
#
loop_
_entity_poly.entity_id
_entity_poly.type
_entity_poly.pdbx_seq_one_letter_code
_entity_poly.pdbx_strand_id
1 'polypeptide(L)'
;MEPTRIVDKPRMILLGLNFFGDPFRFSGDWTEENEIGRLWKRFLAYLQENEQRIKHAQMDGPMYEVHVQHEMTPRTGECEVFVGIEVEKLEDVPVLLSAKILPAVTYAVFTFRGKQIVSDWGHWIFDEWLPQSDFESAYPYGFQYYDERFKGLERLEESVLDVYIPVRKIKQDA
;
A
#
# COMPACT_ATOMS: atom_id res chain seq x y z
N MET A 1 2.10 -17.93 9.12
CA MET A 1 1.54 -16.82 9.93
C MET A 1 0.05 -16.72 9.61
N GLU A 2 -0.76 -16.02 10.38
CA GLU A 2 -2.17 -15.79 10.04
C GLU A 2 -2.42 -14.28 10.02
N PRO A 3 -3.44 -13.78 9.31
CA PRO A 3 -3.82 -12.38 9.41
C PRO A 3 -4.14 -12.07 10.87
N THR A 4 -3.61 -10.95 11.35
CA THR A 4 -3.88 -10.46 12.70
C THR A 4 -5.35 -10.11 12.88
N ARG A 5 -6.03 -9.72 11.80
CA ARG A 5 -7.47 -9.48 11.77
C ARG A 5 -8.02 -9.53 10.35
N ILE A 6 -9.31 -9.84 10.24
CA ILE A 6 -10.13 -9.66 9.04
C ILE A 6 -11.06 -8.47 9.31
N VAL A 7 -11.06 -7.46 8.44
CA VAL A 7 -11.84 -6.22 8.67
C VAL A 7 -12.53 -5.76 7.40
N ASP A 8 -13.79 -5.34 7.53
CA ASP A 8 -14.47 -4.61 6.47
C ASP A 8 -14.04 -3.15 6.50
N LYS A 9 -13.70 -2.60 5.33
CA LYS A 9 -13.44 -1.17 5.17
C LYS A 9 -14.38 -0.56 4.13
N PRO A 10 -14.84 0.69 4.37
CA PRO A 10 -15.57 1.43 3.36
C PRO A 10 -14.65 1.79 2.19
N ARG A 11 -15.23 2.41 1.16
CA ARG A 11 -14.48 3.01 0.07
C ARG A 11 -13.53 4.07 0.64
N MET A 12 -12.26 4.04 0.22
CA MET A 12 -11.25 5.04 0.57
C MET A 12 -10.86 5.85 -0.67
N ILE A 13 -10.60 7.14 -0.48
CA ILE A 13 -10.12 8.03 -1.55
C ILE A 13 -8.74 8.52 -1.17
N LEU A 14 -7.75 8.21 -2.00
CA LEU A 14 -6.37 8.58 -1.77
C LEU A 14 -5.90 9.60 -2.81
N LEU A 15 -5.11 10.57 -2.36
CA LEU A 15 -4.38 11.51 -3.23
C LEU A 15 -2.88 11.38 -2.99
N GLY A 16 -2.12 11.41 -4.07
CA GLY A 16 -0.69 11.20 -4.00
C GLY A 16 -0.01 11.09 -5.35
N LEU A 17 1.10 10.38 -5.41
CA LEU A 17 1.88 10.18 -6.63
C LEU A 17 1.88 8.70 -7.01
N ASN A 18 1.99 8.41 -8.31
CA ASN A 18 2.19 7.05 -8.81
C ASN A 18 3.45 6.91 -9.66
N PHE A 19 3.93 5.68 -9.72
CA PHE A 19 4.98 5.18 -10.59
C PHE A 19 4.46 3.92 -11.29
N PHE A 20 4.79 3.74 -12.57
CA PHE A 20 4.54 2.50 -13.30
C PHE A 20 5.84 2.05 -13.95
N GLY A 21 6.22 0.79 -13.73
CA GLY A 21 7.44 0.20 -14.26
C GLY A 21 7.96 -0.91 -13.34
N ASP A 22 9.21 -1.31 -13.53
CA ASP A 22 9.91 -2.20 -12.61
C ASP A 22 10.42 -1.39 -11.40
N PRO A 23 9.82 -1.56 -10.20
CA PRO A 23 10.21 -0.80 -9.02
C PRO A 23 11.63 -1.14 -8.52
N PHE A 24 12.15 -2.32 -8.86
CA PHE A 24 13.43 -2.85 -8.39
C PHE A 24 14.53 -2.83 -9.44
N ARG A 25 14.30 -2.17 -10.58
CA ARG A 25 15.23 -2.09 -11.72
C ARG A 25 16.65 -1.67 -11.33
N PHE A 26 16.78 -0.78 -10.34
CA PHE A 26 18.05 -0.17 -9.95
C PHE A 26 18.57 -0.64 -8.58
N SER A 27 17.69 -1.13 -7.70
CA SER A 27 18.04 -1.59 -6.34
C SER A 27 16.90 -2.39 -5.73
N GLY A 28 17.22 -3.20 -4.72
CA GLY A 28 16.27 -4.09 -4.06
C GLY A 28 15.22 -3.37 -3.23
N ASP A 29 14.32 -4.16 -2.65
CA ASP A 29 13.24 -3.67 -1.78
C ASP A 29 13.78 -2.98 -0.52
N TRP A 30 12.97 -2.11 0.08
CA TRP A 30 13.29 -1.38 1.31
C TRP A 30 14.55 -0.50 1.23
N THR A 31 14.85 0.03 0.04
CA THR A 31 15.92 1.01 -0.17
C THR A 31 15.35 2.33 -0.66
N GLU A 32 15.98 3.44 -0.26
CA GLU A 32 15.58 4.75 -0.77
C GLU A 32 16.06 5.05 -2.21
N GLU A 33 16.85 4.12 -2.78
CA GLU A 33 17.48 4.26 -4.09
C GLU A 33 16.63 3.66 -5.21
N ASN A 34 15.65 2.81 -4.85
CA ASN A 34 14.73 2.19 -5.78
C ASN A 34 13.60 3.18 -6.16
N GLU A 35 12.75 2.80 -7.11
CA GLU A 35 11.73 3.71 -7.63
C GLU A 35 10.63 4.01 -6.59
N ILE A 36 10.39 3.11 -5.62
CA ILE A 36 9.45 3.32 -4.51
C ILE A 36 10.01 4.36 -3.53
N GLY A 37 11.28 4.24 -3.15
CA GLY A 37 11.95 5.21 -2.30
C GLY A 37 12.01 6.61 -2.93
N ARG A 38 12.28 6.69 -4.24
CA ARG A 38 12.21 7.93 -5.01
C ARG A 38 10.80 8.51 -5.06
N LEU A 39 9.78 7.66 -5.22
CA LEU A 39 8.38 8.07 -5.22
C LEU A 39 7.99 8.69 -3.86
N TRP A 40 8.35 8.05 -2.75
CA TRP A 40 8.17 8.61 -1.40
C TRP A 40 8.89 9.94 -1.22
N LYS A 41 10.17 10.05 -1.59
CA LYS A 41 10.92 11.31 -1.50
C LYS A 41 10.23 12.45 -2.24
N ARG A 42 9.74 12.19 -3.45
CA ARG A 42 8.99 13.19 -4.24
C ARG A 42 7.67 13.57 -3.58
N PHE A 43 6.93 12.61 -3.04
CA PHE A 43 5.65 12.89 -2.40
C PHE A 43 5.80 13.67 -1.10
N LEU A 44 6.76 13.28 -0.25
CA LEU A 44 7.03 13.99 1.00
C LEU A 44 7.53 15.43 0.74
N ALA A 45 8.41 15.63 -0.24
CA ALA A 45 8.83 16.97 -0.65
C ALA A 45 7.66 17.81 -1.17
N TYR A 46 6.74 17.20 -1.94
CA TYR A 46 5.53 17.87 -2.37
C TYR A 46 4.67 18.33 -1.19
N LEU A 47 4.43 17.45 -0.20
CA LEU A 47 3.63 17.75 0.99
C LEU A 47 4.24 18.91 1.79
N GLN A 48 5.55 18.90 2.01
CA GLN A 48 6.26 19.97 2.76
C GLN A 48 6.03 21.37 2.17
N GLU A 49 5.86 21.48 0.85
CA GLU A 49 5.68 22.76 0.17
C GLU A 49 4.20 23.09 -0.14
N ASN A 50 3.33 22.08 -0.18
CA ASN A 50 2.00 22.17 -0.78
C ASN A 50 0.85 21.57 0.04
N GLU A 51 1.04 21.17 1.30
CA GLU A 51 -0.02 20.55 2.12
C GLU A 51 -1.33 21.36 2.13
N GLN A 52 -1.23 22.69 2.22
CA GLN A 52 -2.38 23.60 2.22
C GLN A 52 -3.23 23.54 0.94
N ARG A 53 -2.68 22.97 -0.13
CA ARG A 53 -3.38 22.80 -1.42
C ARG A 53 -4.17 21.49 -1.49
N ILE A 54 -3.95 20.56 -0.56
CA ILE A 54 -4.67 19.28 -0.51
C ILE A 54 -5.89 19.45 0.40
N LYS A 55 -7.04 19.74 -0.22
CA LYS A 55 -8.29 19.90 0.51
C LYS A 55 -8.79 18.57 1.05
N HIS A 56 -9.45 18.60 2.22
CA HIS A 56 -10.11 17.45 2.87
C HIS A 56 -9.16 16.30 3.23
N ALA A 57 -7.86 16.58 3.33
CA ALA A 57 -6.86 15.60 3.71
C ALA A 57 -6.79 15.38 5.22
N GLN A 58 -6.55 14.14 5.61
CA GLN A 58 -6.17 13.77 6.97
C GLN A 58 -4.65 13.85 7.11
N MET A 59 -4.11 15.06 7.29
CA MET A 59 -2.66 15.32 7.28
C MET A 59 -1.90 14.60 8.42
N ASP A 60 -2.52 14.47 9.60
CA ASP A 60 -1.99 13.69 10.73
C ASP A 60 -2.38 12.20 10.65
N GLY A 61 -3.00 11.81 9.55
CA GLY A 61 -3.47 10.46 9.30
C GLY A 61 -2.37 9.53 8.79
N PRO A 62 -2.73 8.26 8.57
CA PRO A 62 -1.83 7.29 7.97
C PRO A 62 -1.48 7.65 6.53
N MET A 63 -0.28 7.26 6.12
CA MET A 63 0.11 7.25 4.71
C MET A 63 -0.03 5.84 4.13
N TYR A 64 -0.21 5.77 2.83
CA TYR A 64 -0.50 4.53 2.11
C TYR A 64 0.53 4.31 1.01
N GLU A 65 1.04 3.08 0.88
CA GLU A 65 1.73 2.60 -0.32
C GLU A 65 0.92 1.48 -0.93
N VAL A 66 0.30 1.74 -2.08
CA VAL A 66 -0.57 0.81 -2.79
C VAL A 66 0.21 0.19 -3.94
N HIS A 67 0.26 -1.14 -3.95
CA HIS A 67 0.81 -1.94 -5.04
C HIS A 67 -0.33 -2.48 -5.87
N VAL A 68 -0.39 -2.10 -7.15
CA VAL A 68 -1.45 -2.52 -8.09
C VAL A 68 -0.84 -3.36 -9.18
N GLN A 69 -1.36 -4.58 -9.34
CA GLN A 69 -1.01 -5.46 -10.44
C GLN A 69 -1.93 -5.19 -11.64
N HIS A 70 -1.32 -5.11 -12.82
CA HIS A 70 -2.00 -5.00 -14.10
C HIS A 70 -1.93 -6.34 -14.83
N GLU A 71 -2.74 -6.53 -15.86
CA GLU A 71 -2.78 -7.80 -16.63
C GLU A 71 -1.41 -8.19 -17.22
N MET A 72 -0.57 -7.19 -17.51
CA MET A 72 0.79 -7.41 -18.04
C MET A 72 1.82 -7.71 -16.95
N THR A 73 1.55 -7.38 -15.69
CA THR A 73 2.50 -7.50 -14.57
C THR A 73 3.11 -8.90 -14.47
N PRO A 74 2.36 -10.03 -14.55
CA PRO A 74 2.96 -11.36 -14.49
C PRO A 74 3.93 -11.67 -15.64
N ARG A 75 3.86 -10.93 -16.75
CA ARG A 75 4.71 -11.13 -17.93
C ARG A 75 5.92 -10.20 -17.94
N THR A 76 5.76 -8.97 -17.47
CA THR A 76 6.81 -7.94 -17.54
C THR A 76 7.54 -7.72 -16.22
N GLY A 77 6.94 -8.09 -15.09
CA GLY A 77 7.38 -7.69 -13.76
C GLY A 77 7.06 -6.24 -13.41
N GLU A 78 6.52 -5.46 -14.35
CA GLU A 78 6.17 -4.06 -14.12
C GLU A 78 4.84 -3.95 -13.38
N CYS A 79 4.79 -3.10 -12.37
CA CYS A 79 3.58 -2.84 -11.59
C CYS A 79 3.37 -1.33 -11.41
N GLU A 80 2.19 -0.97 -10.91
CA GLU A 80 1.96 0.38 -10.45
C GLU A 80 2.16 0.44 -8.94
N VAL A 81 2.96 1.40 -8.49
CA VAL A 81 3.08 1.78 -7.09
C VAL A 81 2.52 3.18 -6.92
N PHE A 82 1.66 3.36 -5.93
CA PHE A 82 1.08 4.64 -5.56
C PHE A 82 1.39 4.93 -4.09
N VAL A 83 1.85 6.13 -3.78
CA VAL A 83 2.00 6.60 -2.39
C VAL A 83 1.11 7.81 -2.17
N GLY A 84 0.43 7.88 -1.04
CA GLY A 84 -0.51 8.97 -0.81
C GLY A 84 -1.10 9.01 0.60
N ILE A 85 -2.01 9.97 0.77
CA ILE A 85 -2.81 10.18 1.98
C ILE A 85 -4.29 10.07 1.65
N GLU A 86 -5.10 9.77 2.66
CA GLU A 86 -6.55 9.70 2.52
C GLU A 86 -7.18 11.10 2.55
N VAL A 87 -8.20 11.29 1.70
CA VAL A 87 -9.04 12.50 1.64
C VAL A 87 -10.51 12.12 1.72
N GLU A 88 -11.33 12.97 2.33
CA GLU A 88 -12.77 12.68 2.45
C GLU A 88 -13.51 12.76 1.09
N LYS A 89 -13.04 13.65 0.21
CA LYS A 89 -13.58 13.86 -1.14
C LYS A 89 -12.55 14.53 -2.06
N LEU A 90 -12.75 14.39 -3.37
CA LEU A 90 -11.94 15.06 -4.38
C LEU A 90 -12.47 16.48 -4.62
N GLU A 91 -11.61 17.48 -4.42
CA GLU A 91 -11.90 18.89 -4.69
C GLU A 91 -10.59 19.61 -5.05
N ASP A 92 -10.57 20.33 -6.18
CA ASP A 92 -9.41 21.10 -6.67
C ASP A 92 -8.07 20.32 -6.66
N VAL A 93 -8.10 19.06 -7.11
CA VAL A 93 -6.93 18.18 -7.12
C VAL A 93 -5.80 18.78 -7.97
N PRO A 94 -4.61 19.03 -7.40
CA PRO A 94 -3.47 19.54 -8.14
C PRO A 94 -3.05 18.61 -9.29
N VAL A 95 -2.67 19.19 -10.44
CA VAL A 95 -2.27 18.43 -11.66
C VAL A 95 -1.11 17.45 -11.44
N LEU A 96 -0.27 17.72 -10.43
CA LEU A 96 0.87 16.88 -10.09
C LEU A 96 0.46 15.61 -9.33
N LEU A 97 -0.77 15.54 -8.80
CA LEU A 97 -1.25 14.41 -8.03
C LEU A 97 -2.18 13.51 -8.85
N SER A 98 -2.13 12.23 -8.52
CA SER A 98 -3.04 11.20 -8.98
C SER A 98 -4.03 10.86 -7.86
N ALA A 99 -5.24 10.45 -8.24
CA ALA A 99 -6.25 9.97 -7.31
C ALA A 99 -6.44 8.45 -7.45
N LYS A 100 -6.58 7.74 -6.31
CA LYS A 100 -6.99 6.34 -6.26
C LYS A 100 -8.27 6.23 -5.43
N ILE A 101 -9.27 5.55 -5.96
CA ILE A 101 -10.50 5.26 -5.24
C ILE A 101 -10.51 3.75 -4.98
N LEU A 102 -10.17 3.35 -3.76
CA LEU A 102 -10.15 1.96 -3.36
C LEU A 102 -11.58 1.53 -2.97
N PRO A 103 -12.12 0.44 -3.54
CA PRO A 103 -13.49 0.02 -3.30
C PRO A 103 -13.72 -0.41 -1.84
N ALA A 104 -14.97 -0.36 -1.40
CA ALA A 104 -15.38 -1.00 -0.15
C ALA A 104 -15.21 -2.51 -0.27
N VAL A 105 -14.44 -3.11 0.65
CA VAL A 105 -14.10 -4.54 0.61
C VAL A 105 -13.61 -5.00 1.98
N THR A 106 -13.66 -6.31 2.19
CA THR A 106 -13.01 -6.98 3.33
C THR A 106 -11.52 -7.08 3.09
N TYR A 107 -10.71 -6.88 4.13
CA TYR A 107 -9.25 -7.01 4.09
C TYR A 107 -8.77 -8.04 5.09
N ALA A 108 -7.82 -8.86 4.68
CA ALA A 108 -6.92 -9.57 5.57
C ALA A 108 -5.77 -8.64 5.94
N VAL A 109 -5.54 -8.43 7.24
CA VAL A 109 -4.53 -7.50 7.75
C VAL A 109 -3.42 -8.27 8.44
N PHE A 110 -2.18 -8.01 8.00
CA PHE A 110 -0.98 -8.59 8.58
C PHE A 110 -0.17 -7.47 9.25
N THR A 111 0.16 -7.65 10.53
CA THR A 111 0.96 -6.68 11.29
C THR A 111 2.40 -7.17 11.42
N PHE A 112 3.34 -6.44 10.82
CA PHE A 112 4.77 -6.72 10.86
C PHE A 112 5.48 -5.81 11.85
N ARG A 113 6.48 -6.34 12.55
CA ARG A 113 7.27 -5.60 13.56
C ARG A 113 8.75 -5.79 13.32
N GLY A 114 9.53 -4.74 13.55
CA GLY A 114 10.99 -4.86 13.47
C GLY A 114 11.45 -5.36 12.10
N LYS A 115 12.42 -6.28 12.12
CA LYS A 115 12.96 -6.92 10.91
C LYS A 115 11.93 -7.66 10.05
N GLN A 116 10.74 -7.99 10.58
CA GLN A 116 9.71 -8.63 9.78
C GLN A 116 9.19 -7.69 8.68
N ILE A 117 9.27 -6.37 8.87
CA ILE A 117 8.84 -5.36 7.90
C ILE A 117 9.59 -5.53 6.57
N VAL A 118 10.90 -5.80 6.64
CA VAL A 118 11.78 -5.95 5.46
C VAL A 118 11.94 -7.40 5.02
N SER A 119 11.13 -8.31 5.55
CA SER A 119 11.11 -9.71 5.12
C SER A 119 10.34 -9.88 3.81
N ASP A 120 10.52 -11.01 3.13
CA ASP A 120 9.72 -11.37 1.96
C ASP A 120 8.33 -11.88 2.37
N TRP A 121 7.57 -11.02 3.04
CA TRP A 121 6.20 -11.34 3.44
C TRP A 121 5.26 -11.43 2.23
N GLY A 122 5.63 -10.86 1.08
CA GLY A 122 4.87 -10.98 -0.17
C GLY A 122 4.75 -12.43 -0.60
N HIS A 123 5.89 -13.14 -0.71
CA HIS A 123 5.90 -14.57 -0.99
C HIS A 123 5.04 -15.35 0.01
N TRP A 124 5.24 -15.10 1.30
CA TRP A 124 4.51 -15.80 2.36
C TRP A 124 2.98 -15.57 2.28
N ILE A 125 2.52 -14.34 2.05
CA ILE A 125 1.09 -14.02 1.95
C ILE A 125 0.48 -14.64 0.69
N PHE A 126 1.08 -14.42 -0.46
CA PHE A 126 0.45 -14.72 -1.75
C PHE A 126 0.66 -16.15 -2.22
N ASP A 127 1.80 -16.76 -1.90
CA ASP A 127 2.17 -18.10 -2.40
C ASP A 127 1.93 -19.20 -1.36
N GLU A 128 1.89 -18.86 -0.06
CA GLU A 128 1.64 -19.85 1.01
C GLU A 128 0.27 -19.70 1.66
N TRP A 129 -0.02 -18.53 2.25
CA TRP A 129 -1.24 -18.35 3.05
C TRP A 129 -2.49 -18.27 2.18
N LEU A 130 -2.53 -17.37 1.20
CA LEU A 130 -3.74 -17.12 0.41
C LEU A 130 -4.25 -18.40 -0.28
N PRO A 131 -3.41 -19.24 -0.92
CA PRO A 131 -3.85 -20.48 -1.57
C PRO A 131 -4.41 -21.54 -0.60
N GLN A 132 -4.04 -21.48 0.69
CA GLN A 132 -4.47 -22.42 1.73
C GLN A 132 -5.62 -21.86 2.58
N SER A 133 -5.97 -20.59 2.40
CA SER A 133 -7.02 -19.91 3.15
C SER A 133 -8.40 -20.14 2.54
N ASP A 134 -9.46 -19.82 3.30
CA ASP A 134 -10.84 -19.77 2.79
C ASP A 134 -11.13 -18.51 1.95
N PHE A 135 -10.10 -17.77 1.56
CA PHE A 135 -10.19 -16.49 0.87
C PHE A 135 -9.49 -16.52 -0.49
N GLU A 136 -10.01 -15.72 -1.40
CA GLU A 136 -9.32 -15.35 -2.63
C GLU A 136 -9.13 -13.83 -2.69
N SER A 137 -8.17 -13.37 -3.50
CA SER A 137 -7.97 -11.94 -3.72
C SER A 137 -9.22 -11.32 -4.36
N ALA A 138 -9.74 -10.27 -3.73
CA ALA A 138 -10.93 -9.58 -4.24
C ALA A 138 -10.59 -8.60 -5.37
N TYR A 139 -9.38 -8.04 -5.35
CA TYR A 139 -8.90 -7.04 -6.30
C TYR A 139 -7.38 -7.18 -6.51
N PRO A 140 -6.84 -6.78 -7.68
CA PRO A 140 -5.42 -6.92 -7.99
C PRO A 140 -4.58 -5.80 -7.36
N TYR A 141 -4.78 -5.53 -6.07
CA TYR A 141 -3.93 -4.61 -5.32
C TYR A 141 -3.77 -5.07 -3.87
N GLY A 142 -2.74 -4.56 -3.20
CA GLY A 142 -2.59 -4.57 -1.75
C GLY A 142 -2.02 -3.24 -1.31
N PHE A 143 -2.05 -2.92 -0.02
CA PHE A 143 -1.38 -1.71 0.45
C PHE A 143 -0.70 -1.87 1.80
N GLN A 144 0.39 -1.14 1.95
CA GLN A 144 1.07 -0.92 3.22
C GLN A 144 0.51 0.34 3.86
N TYR A 145 0.25 0.27 5.16
CA TYR A 145 -0.40 1.29 5.97
C TYR A 145 0.58 1.80 7.02
N TYR A 146 1.06 3.02 6.83
CA TYR A 146 2.06 3.67 7.69
C TYR A 146 1.37 4.66 8.60
N ASP A 147 1.09 4.25 9.84
CA ASP A 147 0.62 5.16 10.89
C ASP A 147 1.77 5.56 11.82
N GLU A 148 1.43 6.19 12.96
CA GLU A 148 2.41 6.67 13.92
C GLU A 148 3.32 5.58 14.49
N ARG A 149 2.98 4.29 14.34
CA ARG A 149 3.80 3.17 14.82
C ARG A 149 4.98 2.89 13.90
N PHE A 150 4.97 3.34 12.64
CA PHE A 150 6.14 3.24 11.77
C PHE A 150 7.11 4.39 12.05
N LYS A 151 8.31 4.07 12.54
CA LYS A 151 9.32 5.06 12.98
C LYS A 151 10.42 5.30 11.95
N GLY A 152 10.28 4.74 10.75
CA GLY A 152 11.27 4.78 9.68
C GLY A 152 12.30 3.65 9.76
N LEU A 153 13.07 3.49 8.68
CA LEU A 153 14.04 2.40 8.53
C LEU A 153 15.20 2.47 9.53
N GLU A 154 15.60 3.67 9.95
CA GLU A 154 16.63 3.87 10.99
C GLU A 154 16.20 3.36 12.38
N ARG A 155 14.88 3.27 12.62
CA ARG A 155 14.28 2.78 13.86
C ARG A 155 13.38 1.58 13.58
N LEU A 156 13.84 0.71 12.68
CA LEU A 156 13.07 -0.43 12.20
C LEU A 156 12.62 -1.33 13.34
N GLU A 157 13.49 -1.64 14.31
CA GLU A 157 13.19 -2.52 15.46
C GLU A 157 12.01 -2.03 16.34
N GLU A 158 11.79 -0.72 16.37
CA GLU A 158 10.68 -0.08 17.10
C GLU A 158 9.44 0.10 16.23
N SER A 159 9.56 -0.14 14.92
CA SER A 159 8.52 0.13 13.94
C SER A 159 7.51 -1.01 13.85
N VAL A 160 6.27 -0.63 13.54
CA VAL A 160 5.18 -1.54 13.19
C VAL A 160 4.58 -1.08 11.87
N LEU A 161 4.24 -2.03 11.01
CA LEU A 161 3.59 -1.79 9.73
C LEU A 161 2.41 -2.74 9.57
N ASP A 162 1.27 -2.23 9.11
CA ASP A 162 0.16 -3.08 8.70
C ASP A 162 0.12 -3.21 7.18
N VAL A 163 -0.06 -4.43 6.68
CA VAL A 163 -0.28 -4.72 5.26
C VAL A 163 -1.70 -5.23 5.10
N TYR A 164 -2.43 -4.62 4.17
CA TYR A 164 -3.82 -4.90 3.86
C TYR A 164 -3.95 -5.57 2.49
N ILE A 165 -4.57 -6.75 2.49
CA ILE A 165 -4.82 -7.53 1.28
C ILE A 165 -6.34 -7.64 1.09
N PRO A 166 -6.92 -7.10 0.01
CA PRO A 166 -8.35 -7.16 -0.24
C PRO A 166 -8.73 -8.61 -0.55
N VAL A 167 -9.65 -9.16 0.23
CA VAL A 167 -10.05 -10.56 0.15
C VAL A 167 -11.56 -10.71 0.08
N ARG A 168 -12.02 -11.81 -0.50
CA ARG A 168 -13.40 -12.28 -0.42
C ARG A 168 -13.42 -13.77 -0.11
N LYS A 169 -14.44 -14.23 0.62
CA LYS A 169 -14.58 -15.67 0.90
C LYS A 169 -14.80 -16.44 -0.39
N ILE A 170 -14.10 -17.55 -0.54
CA ILE A 170 -14.36 -18.51 -1.61
C ILE A 170 -15.75 -19.09 -1.34
N LYS A 171 -16.63 -19.03 -2.34
CA LYS A 171 -17.92 -19.73 -2.23
C LYS A 171 -17.62 -21.22 -2.27
N GLN A 172 -17.86 -21.90 -1.15
CA GLN A 172 -17.91 -23.35 -1.16
C GLN A 172 -19.25 -23.74 -1.77
N ASP A 173 -19.23 -24.36 -2.95
CA ASP A 173 -20.41 -25.02 -3.50
C ASP A 173 -20.78 -26.16 -2.54
N ALA A 174 -21.96 -26.06 -1.94
CA ALA A 174 -22.53 -27.05 -1.03
C ALA A 174 -23.07 -28.28 -1.77
#